data_AF-A0A6P0Z1X8-F1
#
_entry.id   AF-A0A6P0Z1X8-F1
#
_cell.length_a   1.000
_cell.length_b   1.000
_cell.length_c   1.000
_cell.angle_alpha   90.00
_cell.angle_beta   90.00
_cell.angle_gamma   90.00
#
_symmetry.space_group_name_H-M   'P 1'
#
loop_
_entity.id
_entity.type
_entity.pdbx_description
1 polymer ?
#
loop_
_entity_poly.entity_id
_entity_poly.type
_entity_poly.pdbx_seq_one_letter_code
_entity_poly.pdbx_strand_id
1 'polypeptide(L)'
;NEHLTESQKAQAQIIYKSLCRVKQTFQAGERDHHVLIDALKSELTLARELEVKYIELVNPTTLIPIVQVKTSGLLVVAVNLGSTILTDNILLLNRKPIVAIDGPAGAGKSTVTRQVAKTLGLMYLDTGAMYRAVAWRVQQAGIKLTDQPAIAELVSQSQIYLTEDEKSQSGVRVWIDGEEVTKAIRSPEVTAKVSAIAAVPVVRQELVKQQQLWGAKGGIVVEGRDIGTNVFPDAELKIFLTASVAERARRRLQDFKAQKLPSMSLEQLEQEIQQRDFTDSTRAISPLQKAADAIEIETDSLNIAEVTELIVSLYHQRLYTSVEV
;
A
#
# COMPACT_ATOMS: atom_id res chain seq x y z
N ASN A 1 27.66 7.06 -6.81
CA ASN A 1 28.26 6.93 -8.16
C ASN A 1 29.77 6.95 -7.99
N GLU A 2 30.45 5.86 -8.36
CA GLU A 2 31.91 5.68 -8.19
C GLU A 2 32.75 6.51 -9.17
N HIS A 3 32.13 6.99 -10.26
CA HIS A 3 32.79 7.79 -11.30
C HIS A 3 32.83 9.29 -10.99
N LEU A 4 32.21 9.74 -9.89
CA LEU A 4 32.22 11.14 -9.47
C LEU A 4 33.36 11.41 -8.48
N THR A 5 34.03 12.54 -8.66
CA THR A 5 34.94 13.09 -7.63
C THR A 5 34.16 13.52 -6.38
N GLU A 6 34.83 13.71 -5.24
CA GLU A 6 34.16 14.20 -4.02
C GLU A 6 33.48 15.57 -4.21
N SER A 7 34.08 16.47 -5.00
CA SER A 7 33.48 17.76 -5.32
C SER A 7 32.20 17.59 -6.16
N GLN A 8 32.24 16.68 -7.15
CA GLN A 8 31.06 16.34 -7.95
C GLN A 8 29.97 15.67 -7.12
N LYS A 9 30.30 14.78 -6.19
CA LYS A 9 29.31 14.19 -5.27
C LYS A 9 28.62 15.25 -4.42
N ALA A 10 29.35 16.26 -3.94
CA ALA A 10 28.77 17.37 -3.20
C ALA A 10 27.81 18.20 -4.07
N GLN A 11 28.19 18.49 -5.33
CA GLN A 11 27.33 19.21 -6.27
C GLN A 11 26.09 18.41 -6.68
N ALA A 12 26.19 17.08 -6.84
CA ALA A 12 25.07 16.22 -7.21
C ALA A 12 23.89 16.29 -6.22
N GLN A 13 24.13 16.68 -4.96
CA GLN A 13 23.06 16.88 -3.98
C GLN A 13 22.04 17.95 -4.40
N ILE A 14 22.42 18.90 -5.27
CA ILE A 14 21.50 19.93 -5.76
C ILE A 14 20.36 19.33 -6.58
N ILE A 15 20.57 18.16 -7.23
CA ILE A 15 19.54 17.48 -8.01
C ILE A 15 18.38 17.11 -7.10
N TYR A 16 18.68 16.43 -5.98
CA TYR A 16 17.68 16.08 -4.98
C TYR A 16 17.02 17.32 -4.36
N LYS A 17 17.79 18.37 -4.04
CA LYS A 17 17.24 19.64 -3.52
C LYS A 17 16.27 20.29 -4.53
N SER A 18 16.60 20.27 -5.82
CA SER A 18 15.75 20.79 -6.89
C SER A 18 14.44 20.02 -7.00
N LEU A 19 14.47 18.69 -6.89
CA LEU A 19 13.26 17.87 -6.88
C LEU A 19 12.41 18.13 -5.62
N CYS A 20 13.03 18.32 -4.46
CA CYS A 20 12.33 18.75 -3.24
C CYS A 20 11.66 20.12 -3.41
N ARG A 21 12.31 21.07 -4.09
CA ARG A 21 11.74 22.38 -4.40
C ARG A 21 10.50 22.28 -5.30
N VAL A 22 10.55 21.41 -6.32
CA VAL A 22 9.37 21.09 -7.13
C VAL A 22 8.26 20.51 -6.28
N LYS A 23 8.58 19.55 -5.39
CA LYS A 23 7.59 18.94 -4.49
C LYS A 23 6.88 20.00 -3.64
N GLN A 24 7.62 20.94 -3.06
CA GLN A 24 7.07 22.04 -2.27
C GLN A 24 6.15 22.93 -3.12
N THR A 25 6.61 23.30 -4.32
CA THR A 25 5.82 24.11 -5.27
C THR A 25 4.51 23.41 -5.64
N PHE A 26 4.58 22.11 -5.90
CA PHE A 26 3.42 21.28 -6.14
C PHE A 26 2.50 21.18 -4.91
N GLN A 27 3.04 20.98 -3.70
CA GLN A 27 2.25 20.95 -2.47
C GLN A 27 1.55 22.28 -2.18
N ALA A 28 2.10 23.41 -2.63
CA ALA A 28 1.48 24.73 -2.55
C ALA A 28 0.29 24.93 -3.53
N GLY A 29 -0.01 23.94 -4.36
CA GLY A 29 -1.17 23.94 -5.26
C GLY A 29 -0.84 24.08 -6.74
N GLU A 30 0.43 24.27 -7.10
CA GLU A 30 0.84 24.39 -8.50
C GLU A 30 0.71 23.05 -9.24
N ARG A 31 0.21 23.09 -10.47
CA ARG A 31 0.00 21.92 -11.33
C ARG A 31 0.53 22.10 -12.75
N ASP A 32 0.88 23.33 -13.14
CA ASP A 32 1.35 23.68 -14.48
C ASP A 32 2.79 23.21 -14.71
N HIS A 33 3.03 22.61 -15.88
CA HIS A 33 4.33 22.06 -16.20
C HIS A 33 5.45 23.10 -16.28
N HIS A 34 5.18 24.32 -16.79
CA HIS A 34 6.21 25.34 -16.91
C HIS A 34 6.69 25.77 -15.52
N VAL A 35 5.75 26.05 -14.62
CA VAL A 35 6.08 26.51 -13.26
C VAL A 35 6.86 25.43 -12.49
N LEU A 36 6.46 24.16 -12.61
CA LEU A 36 7.16 23.06 -11.96
C LEU A 36 8.58 22.84 -12.53
N ILE A 37 8.74 22.90 -13.85
CA ILE A 37 10.05 22.78 -14.50
C ILE A 37 10.95 23.98 -14.15
N ASP A 38 10.40 25.18 -14.10
CA ASP A 38 11.16 26.39 -13.78
C ASP A 38 11.63 26.39 -12.33
N ALA A 39 10.80 25.90 -11.39
CA ALA A 39 11.20 25.70 -9.99
C ALA A 39 12.38 24.72 -9.85
N LEU A 40 12.44 23.69 -10.70
CA LEU A 40 13.58 22.77 -10.76
C LEU A 40 14.83 23.46 -11.32
N LYS A 41 14.68 24.13 -12.48
CA LYS A 41 15.78 24.82 -13.15
C LYS A 41 16.41 25.90 -12.28
N SER A 42 15.60 26.70 -11.57
CA SER A 42 16.12 27.76 -10.72
C SER A 42 17.07 27.22 -9.64
N GLU A 43 16.74 26.07 -9.05
CA GLU A 43 17.60 25.44 -8.05
C GLU A 43 18.86 24.83 -8.67
N LEU A 44 18.74 24.17 -9.83
CA LEU A 44 19.90 23.57 -10.52
C LEU A 44 20.94 24.61 -10.94
N THR A 45 20.52 25.83 -11.32
CA THR A 45 21.46 26.90 -11.74
C THR A 45 22.40 27.36 -10.61
N LEU A 46 22.14 26.99 -9.36
CA LEU A 46 23.03 27.27 -8.24
C LEU A 46 24.33 26.45 -8.28
N ALA A 47 24.36 25.34 -9.03
CA ALA A 47 25.54 24.54 -9.24
C ALA A 47 26.23 24.87 -10.57
N ARG A 48 27.54 25.14 -10.52
CA ARG A 48 28.30 25.67 -11.67
C ARG A 48 28.76 24.61 -12.67
N GLU A 49 28.94 23.36 -12.25
CA GLU A 49 29.45 22.28 -13.13
C GLU A 49 28.34 21.36 -13.65
N LEU A 50 27.08 21.70 -13.37
CA LEU A 50 25.92 20.93 -13.81
C LEU A 50 25.34 21.53 -15.10
N GLU A 51 25.25 20.70 -16.13
CA GLU A 51 24.58 21.05 -17.38
C GLU A 51 23.31 20.22 -17.51
N VAL A 52 22.17 20.89 -17.63
CA VAL A 52 20.88 20.21 -17.84
C VAL A 52 20.82 19.65 -19.26
N LYS A 53 20.74 18.32 -19.38
CA LYS A 53 20.49 17.65 -20.67
C LYS A 53 19.01 17.63 -21.03
N TYR A 54 18.19 17.31 -20.04
CA TYR A 54 16.77 17.04 -20.27
C TYR A 54 15.99 17.18 -18.98
N ILE A 55 14.84 17.85 -19.06
CA ILE A 55 13.83 17.88 -18.01
C ILE A 55 12.48 17.71 -18.71
N GLU A 56 11.68 16.76 -18.25
CA GLU A 56 10.33 16.59 -18.79
C GLU A 56 9.37 16.12 -17.72
N LEU A 57 8.15 16.65 -17.78
CA LEU A 57 7.03 16.21 -16.97
C LEU A 57 6.16 15.30 -17.84
N VAL A 58 6.08 14.03 -17.45
CA VAL A 58 5.35 13.00 -18.20
C VAL A 58 4.26 12.35 -17.35
N ASN A 59 3.31 11.69 -18.01
CA ASN A 59 2.43 10.75 -17.33
C ASN A 59 3.25 9.52 -16.86
N PRO A 60 3.15 9.10 -15.59
CA PRO A 60 4.01 8.05 -15.03
C PRO A 60 3.81 6.66 -15.65
N THR A 61 2.68 6.42 -16.32
CA THR A 61 2.36 5.12 -16.93
C THR A 61 2.67 5.09 -18.42
N THR A 62 2.26 6.12 -19.15
CA THR A 62 2.41 6.18 -20.62
C THR A 62 3.73 6.82 -21.05
N LEU A 63 4.41 7.54 -20.14
CA LEU A 63 5.61 8.34 -20.40
C LEU A 63 5.41 9.43 -21.46
N ILE A 64 4.16 9.78 -21.76
CA ILE A 64 3.81 10.86 -22.69
C ILE A 64 3.90 12.20 -21.94
N PRO A 65 4.47 13.26 -22.55
CA PRO A 65 4.55 14.58 -21.94
C PRO A 65 3.18 15.13 -21.55
N ILE A 66 3.11 15.80 -20.39
CA ILE A 66 1.90 16.43 -19.90
C ILE A 66 2.14 17.90 -19.58
N VAL A 67 1.17 18.75 -19.93
CA VAL A 67 1.22 20.19 -19.64
C VAL A 67 0.70 20.55 -18.25
N GLN A 68 -0.01 19.62 -17.59
CA GLN A 68 -0.57 19.81 -16.27
C GLN A 68 -0.73 18.49 -15.53
N VAL A 69 -0.42 18.48 -14.23
CA VAL A 69 -0.65 17.32 -13.35
C VAL A 69 -2.11 17.30 -12.89
N LYS A 70 -2.97 16.56 -13.60
CA LYS A 70 -4.38 16.39 -13.17
C LYS A 70 -4.51 15.41 -12.00
N THR A 71 -3.90 14.24 -12.12
CA THR A 71 -3.96 13.15 -11.14
C THR A 71 -2.57 12.75 -10.68
N SER A 72 -1.64 12.53 -11.61
CA SER A 72 -0.25 12.23 -11.34
C SER A 72 0.67 12.71 -12.46
N GLY A 73 1.92 12.99 -12.12
CA GLY A 73 2.97 13.39 -13.06
C GLY A 73 4.32 12.92 -12.56
N LEU A 74 5.18 12.46 -13.46
CA LEU A 74 6.56 12.10 -13.18
C LEU A 74 7.44 13.17 -13.79
N LEU A 75 8.11 13.96 -12.94
CA LEU A 75 9.11 14.91 -13.40
C LEU A 75 10.46 14.21 -13.40
N VAL A 76 11.08 14.11 -14.57
CA VAL A 76 12.38 13.47 -14.76
C VAL A 76 13.41 14.55 -15.10
N VAL A 77 14.61 14.41 -14.55
CA VAL A 77 15.74 15.28 -14.84
C VAL A 77 16.97 14.43 -15.19
N ALA A 78 17.67 14.84 -16.24
CA ALA A 78 19.00 14.34 -16.59
C ALA A 78 19.98 15.51 -16.68
N VAL A 79 21.11 15.38 -15.99
CA VAL A 79 22.17 16.39 -15.96
C VAL A 79 23.53 15.76 -16.26
N ASN A 80 24.39 16.47 -16.98
CA ASN A 80 25.80 16.15 -17.04
C ASN A 80 26.51 16.74 -15.83
N LEU A 81 27.35 15.93 -15.19
CA LEU A 81 28.32 16.38 -14.21
C LEU A 81 29.70 15.86 -14.63
N GLY A 82 30.49 16.72 -15.26
CA GLY A 82 31.68 16.31 -15.99
C GLY A 82 31.32 15.36 -17.14
N SER A 83 31.92 14.16 -17.16
CA SER A 83 31.63 13.12 -18.17
C SER A 83 30.47 12.18 -17.78
N THR A 84 29.92 12.32 -16.58
CA THR A 84 28.89 11.42 -16.06
C THR A 84 27.51 12.03 -16.23
N ILE A 85 26.55 11.25 -16.75
CA ILE A 85 25.14 11.64 -16.77
C ILE A 85 24.49 11.12 -15.49
N LEU A 86 23.85 12.00 -14.75
CA LEU A 86 23.04 11.67 -13.59
C LEU A 86 21.57 11.88 -13.94
N THR A 87 20.74 10.90 -13.62
CA THR A 87 19.29 10.97 -13.78
C THR A 87 18.61 10.84 -12.44
N ASP A 88 17.57 11.61 -12.21
CA ASP A 88 16.73 11.52 -11.04
C ASP A 88 15.29 11.91 -11.42
N ASN A 89 14.33 11.61 -10.55
CA ASN A 89 12.93 11.87 -10.83
C ASN A 89 12.12 12.06 -9.55
N ILE A 90 10.98 12.72 -9.69
CA ILE A 90 9.99 12.82 -8.61
C ILE A 90 8.58 12.56 -9.13
N LEU A 91 7.86 11.71 -8.39
CA LEU A 91 6.44 11.46 -8.63
C LEU A 91 5.61 12.51 -7.87
N LEU A 92 4.75 13.20 -8.61
CA LEU A 92 3.83 14.21 -8.11
C LEU A 92 2.42 13.63 -8.16
N LEU A 93 1.76 13.53 -7.00
CA LEU A 93 0.45 12.91 -6.86
C LEU A 93 -0.59 13.94 -6.42
N ASN A 94 -1.58 14.20 -7.27
CA ASN A 94 -2.72 15.07 -6.96
C ASN A 94 -3.89 14.24 -6.44
N ARG A 95 -3.71 13.63 -5.28
CA ARG A 95 -4.73 12.86 -4.57
C ARG A 95 -4.60 13.07 -3.07
N LYS A 96 -5.62 12.67 -2.31
CA LYS A 96 -5.49 12.60 -0.85
C LYS A 96 -4.50 11.49 -0.46
N PRO A 97 -3.87 11.55 0.71
CA PRO A 97 -2.89 10.54 1.12
C PRO A 97 -3.47 9.13 1.23
N ILE A 98 -2.63 8.14 0.98
CA ILE A 98 -2.87 6.71 1.19
C ILE A 98 -1.95 6.23 2.31
N VAL A 99 -2.53 5.56 3.30
CA VAL A 99 -1.79 4.85 4.35
C VAL A 99 -1.88 3.36 4.09
N ALA A 100 -0.76 2.74 3.72
CA ALA A 100 -0.66 1.30 3.53
C ALA A 100 -0.23 0.61 4.84
N ILE A 101 -0.98 -0.40 5.28
CA ILE A 101 -0.68 -1.19 6.48
C ILE A 101 -0.56 -2.67 6.11
N ASP A 102 0.67 -3.15 5.99
CA ASP A 102 0.99 -4.54 5.69
C ASP A 102 1.43 -5.31 6.94
N GLY A 103 1.47 -6.65 6.83
CA GLY A 103 1.94 -7.50 7.92
C GLY A 103 1.31 -8.90 7.94
N PRO A 104 1.83 -9.81 8.77
CA PRO A 104 1.34 -11.19 8.85
C PRO A 104 -0.06 -11.29 9.48
N ALA A 105 -0.68 -12.47 9.37
CA ALA A 105 -2.00 -12.69 9.99
C ALA A 105 -1.89 -12.62 11.52
N GLY A 106 -2.86 -12.00 12.19
CA GLY A 106 -2.88 -11.88 13.66
C GLY A 106 -2.08 -10.69 14.23
N ALA A 107 -1.37 -9.91 13.40
CA ALA A 107 -0.61 -8.73 13.85
C ALA A 107 -1.48 -7.52 14.27
N GLY A 108 -2.80 -7.68 14.45
CA GLY A 108 -3.69 -6.59 14.87
C GLY A 108 -4.10 -5.58 13.77
N LYS A 109 -3.67 -5.80 12.52
CA LYS A 109 -3.90 -4.87 11.39
C LYS A 109 -5.33 -4.36 11.28
N SER A 110 -6.34 -5.24 11.24
CA SER A 110 -7.70 -4.80 10.94
C SER A 110 -8.24 -3.85 12.00
N THR A 111 -7.93 -4.08 13.27
CA THR A 111 -8.39 -3.21 14.35
C THR A 111 -7.65 -1.88 14.37
N VAL A 112 -6.31 -1.91 14.23
CA VAL A 112 -5.47 -0.71 14.15
C VAL A 112 -5.85 0.15 12.94
N THR A 113 -5.96 -0.45 11.75
CA THR A 113 -6.26 0.23 10.49
C THR A 113 -7.60 0.95 10.56
N ARG A 114 -8.64 0.31 11.13
CA ARG A 114 -9.94 0.96 11.34
C ARG A 114 -9.86 2.15 12.28
N GLN A 115 -9.10 2.03 13.37
CA GLN A 115 -8.97 3.11 14.33
C GLN A 115 -8.18 4.29 13.73
N VAL A 116 -7.09 4.01 13.00
CA VAL A 116 -6.32 5.01 12.25
C VAL A 116 -7.21 5.73 11.23
N ALA A 117 -7.97 4.98 10.43
CA ALA A 117 -8.89 5.52 9.45
C ALA A 117 -9.91 6.47 10.10
N LYS A 118 -10.54 6.03 11.20
CA LYS A 118 -11.48 6.85 11.98
C LYS A 118 -10.84 8.12 12.53
N THR A 119 -9.68 8.01 13.17
CA THR A 119 -8.98 9.15 13.78
C THR A 119 -8.54 10.19 12.74
N LEU A 120 -8.11 9.75 11.56
CA LEU A 120 -7.64 10.63 10.48
C LEU A 120 -8.76 11.10 9.53
N GLY A 121 -10.00 10.61 9.69
CA GLY A 121 -11.10 10.90 8.77
C GLY A 121 -10.87 10.34 7.36
N LEU A 122 -10.17 9.20 7.26
CA LEU A 122 -9.87 8.50 6.02
C LEU A 122 -10.79 7.28 5.86
N MET A 123 -11.02 6.84 4.63
CA MET A 123 -11.82 5.64 4.36
C MET A 123 -11.00 4.37 4.61
N TYR A 124 -11.55 3.40 5.34
CA TYR A 124 -10.92 2.10 5.59
C TYR A 124 -11.17 1.11 4.45
N LEU A 125 -10.12 0.44 3.99
CA LEU A 125 -10.18 -0.58 2.96
C LEU A 125 -9.56 -1.92 3.43
N ASP A 126 -10.40 -2.93 3.66
CA ASP A 126 -9.99 -4.33 3.92
C ASP A 126 -9.82 -5.10 2.60
N THR A 127 -8.60 -5.12 2.05
CA THR A 127 -8.34 -5.91 0.83
C THR A 127 -8.50 -7.41 1.06
N GLY A 128 -8.26 -7.88 2.28
CA GLY A 128 -8.45 -9.27 2.67
C GLY A 128 -9.89 -9.73 2.54
N ALA A 129 -10.87 -8.84 2.79
CA ALA A 129 -12.28 -9.12 2.57
C ALA A 129 -12.60 -9.39 1.09
N MET A 130 -11.94 -8.70 0.16
CA MET A 130 -12.13 -8.93 -1.28
C MET A 130 -11.66 -10.33 -1.69
N TYR A 131 -10.46 -10.74 -1.25
CA TYR A 131 -9.95 -12.09 -1.51
C TYR A 131 -10.84 -13.16 -0.88
N ARG A 132 -11.39 -12.91 0.33
CA ARG A 132 -12.33 -13.84 0.96
C ARG A 132 -13.68 -13.89 0.23
N ALA A 133 -14.17 -12.79 -0.33
CA ALA A 133 -15.38 -12.76 -1.15
C ALA A 133 -15.21 -13.62 -2.41
N VAL A 134 -14.06 -13.51 -3.10
CA VAL A 134 -13.73 -14.40 -4.23
C VAL A 134 -13.67 -15.86 -3.78
N ALA A 135 -12.98 -16.16 -2.67
CA ALA A 135 -12.88 -17.53 -2.17
C ALA A 135 -14.24 -18.13 -1.82
N TRP A 136 -15.14 -17.33 -1.23
CA TRP A 136 -16.52 -17.71 -0.97
C TRP A 136 -17.28 -17.96 -2.28
N ARG A 137 -17.15 -17.08 -3.28
CA ARG A 137 -17.85 -17.22 -4.57
C ARG A 137 -17.40 -18.45 -5.36
N VAL A 138 -16.10 -18.74 -5.38
CA VAL A 138 -15.51 -19.96 -5.96
C VAL A 138 -16.08 -21.21 -5.28
N GLN A 139 -16.20 -21.18 -3.94
CA GLN A 139 -16.81 -22.26 -3.18
C GLN A 139 -18.30 -22.45 -3.53
N GLN A 140 -19.08 -21.37 -3.62
CA GLN A 140 -20.50 -21.45 -3.99
C GLN A 140 -20.71 -21.96 -5.42
N ALA A 141 -19.78 -21.68 -6.33
CA ALA A 141 -19.80 -22.20 -7.69
C ALA A 141 -19.34 -23.66 -7.82
N GLY A 142 -18.86 -24.29 -6.73
CA GLY A 142 -18.34 -25.65 -6.77
C GLY A 142 -17.03 -25.80 -7.56
N ILE A 143 -16.32 -24.70 -7.82
CA ILE A 143 -15.09 -24.70 -8.61
C ILE A 143 -13.93 -25.22 -7.75
N LYS A 144 -13.14 -26.15 -8.30
CA LYS A 144 -11.95 -26.68 -7.63
C LYS A 144 -10.86 -25.60 -7.60
N LEU A 145 -10.14 -25.48 -6.48
CA LEU A 145 -9.05 -24.51 -6.32
C LEU A 145 -7.90 -24.70 -7.32
N THR A 146 -7.77 -25.89 -7.91
CA THR A 146 -6.78 -26.22 -8.93
C THR A 146 -7.19 -25.75 -10.33
N ASP A 147 -8.46 -25.41 -10.54
CA ASP A 147 -9.00 -24.98 -11.84
C ASP A 147 -8.84 -23.47 -12.01
N GLN A 148 -7.60 -23.04 -12.24
CA GLN A 148 -7.28 -21.62 -12.40
C GLN A 148 -8.05 -20.95 -13.56
N PRO A 149 -8.26 -21.60 -14.73
CA PRO A 149 -9.09 -21.03 -15.79
C PRO A 149 -10.52 -20.75 -15.34
N ALA A 150 -11.20 -21.70 -14.67
CA ALA A 150 -12.55 -21.48 -14.18
C ALA A 150 -12.62 -20.38 -13.10
N ILE A 151 -11.62 -20.31 -12.21
CA ILE A 151 -11.52 -19.22 -11.22
C ILE A 151 -11.34 -17.86 -11.91
N ALA A 152 -10.49 -17.80 -12.94
CA ALA A 152 -10.24 -16.58 -13.69
C ALA A 152 -11.50 -16.07 -14.40
N GLU A 153 -12.23 -16.97 -15.07
CA GLU A 153 -13.50 -16.64 -15.72
C GLU A 153 -14.51 -16.07 -14.70
N LEU A 154 -14.70 -16.77 -13.58
CA LEU A 154 -15.60 -16.32 -12.51
C LEU A 154 -15.20 -14.92 -12.00
N VAL A 155 -13.93 -14.70 -11.67
CA VAL A 155 -13.46 -13.43 -11.11
C VAL A 155 -13.59 -12.28 -12.12
N SER A 156 -13.38 -12.55 -13.41
CA SER A 156 -13.53 -11.52 -14.45
C SER A 156 -14.97 -11.01 -14.60
N GLN A 157 -15.95 -11.80 -14.18
CA GLN A 157 -17.37 -11.47 -14.24
C GLN A 157 -17.91 -10.96 -12.90
N SER A 158 -17.17 -11.18 -11.80
CA SER A 158 -17.63 -10.81 -10.47
C SER A 158 -17.45 -9.32 -10.18
N GLN A 159 -18.46 -8.73 -9.54
CA GLN A 159 -18.41 -7.36 -9.05
C GLN A 159 -18.35 -7.34 -7.52
N ILE A 160 -17.23 -6.86 -6.98
CA ILE A 160 -17.04 -6.71 -5.54
C ILE A 160 -17.17 -5.23 -5.19
N TYR A 161 -17.95 -4.92 -4.17
CA TYR A 161 -18.00 -3.57 -3.62
C TYR A 161 -18.11 -3.59 -2.10
N LEU A 162 -17.52 -2.56 -1.49
CA LEU A 162 -17.56 -2.32 -0.05
C LEU A 162 -18.46 -1.12 0.22
N THR A 163 -19.34 -1.23 1.20
CA THR A 163 -20.16 -0.10 1.68
C THR A 163 -19.85 0.14 3.14
N GLU A 164 -19.69 1.40 3.55
CA GLU A 164 -19.49 1.76 4.95
C GLU A 164 -20.67 1.27 5.80
N ASP A 165 -20.38 0.68 6.94
CA ASP A 165 -21.37 0.33 7.96
C ASP A 165 -20.74 0.37 9.34
N GLU A 166 -20.91 1.49 10.03
CA GLU A 166 -20.43 1.69 11.40
C GLU A 166 -20.99 0.66 12.40
N LYS A 167 -22.13 0.02 12.09
CA LYS A 167 -22.73 -1.02 12.94
C LYS A 167 -22.11 -2.40 12.69
N SER A 168 -21.35 -2.58 11.61
CA SER A 168 -20.66 -3.84 11.33
C SER A 168 -19.37 -3.96 12.14
N GLN A 169 -19.00 -5.18 12.56
CA GLN A 169 -17.74 -5.41 13.28
C GLN A 169 -16.49 -4.98 12.49
N SER A 170 -16.58 -4.92 11.15
CA SER A 170 -15.51 -4.45 10.27
C SER A 170 -15.59 -2.97 9.89
N GLY A 171 -16.63 -2.24 10.28
CA GLY A 171 -16.89 -0.89 9.75
C GLY A 171 -17.28 -0.85 8.26
N VAL A 172 -17.30 -1.99 7.57
CA VAL A 172 -17.67 -2.14 6.16
C VAL A 172 -18.50 -3.41 5.96
N ARG A 173 -19.48 -3.34 5.05
CA ARG A 173 -20.12 -4.50 4.43
C ARG A 173 -19.46 -4.84 3.11
N VAL A 174 -19.41 -6.13 2.82
CA VAL A 174 -18.79 -6.70 1.64
C VAL A 174 -19.87 -7.33 0.79
N TRP A 175 -19.90 -6.94 -0.49
CA TRP A 175 -20.84 -7.45 -1.46
C TRP A 175 -20.09 -8.08 -2.62
N ILE A 176 -20.63 -9.17 -3.15
CA ILE A 176 -20.18 -9.79 -4.39
C ILE A 176 -21.38 -10.19 -5.23
N ASP A 177 -21.44 -9.73 -6.48
CA ASP A 177 -22.53 -10.01 -7.44
C ASP A 177 -23.92 -9.64 -6.90
N GLY A 178 -23.99 -8.59 -6.08
CA GLY A 178 -25.23 -8.11 -5.44
C GLY A 178 -25.59 -8.83 -4.13
N GLU A 179 -24.83 -9.83 -3.70
CA GLU A 179 -25.05 -10.55 -2.44
C GLU A 179 -24.16 -10.01 -1.30
N GLU A 180 -24.77 -9.76 -0.14
CA GLU A 180 -24.08 -9.31 1.08
C GLU A 180 -23.43 -10.52 1.77
N VAL A 181 -22.09 -10.53 1.86
CA VAL A 181 -21.33 -11.70 2.29
C VAL A 181 -20.44 -11.45 3.52
N THR A 182 -20.56 -10.31 4.20
CA THR A 182 -19.68 -9.85 5.30
C THR A 182 -19.47 -10.88 6.40
N LYS A 183 -20.52 -11.61 6.78
CA LYS A 183 -20.40 -12.68 7.78
C LYS A 183 -19.89 -13.98 7.16
N ALA A 184 -20.42 -14.36 6.00
CA ALA A 184 -20.11 -15.63 5.34
C ALA A 184 -18.61 -15.76 4.99
N ILE A 185 -17.98 -14.67 4.56
CA ILE A 185 -16.56 -14.66 4.19
C ILE A 185 -15.61 -14.90 5.37
N ARG A 186 -16.08 -14.80 6.62
CA ARG A 186 -15.29 -15.02 7.84
C ARG A 186 -15.35 -16.44 8.38
N SER A 187 -16.11 -17.30 7.72
CA SER A 187 -16.20 -18.73 8.07
C SER A 187 -14.81 -19.40 8.02
N PRO A 188 -14.57 -20.43 8.86
CA PRO A 188 -13.35 -21.23 8.80
C PRO A 188 -13.10 -21.81 7.40
N GLU A 189 -14.15 -22.26 6.72
CA GLU A 189 -14.08 -22.87 5.38
C GLU A 189 -13.56 -21.89 4.33
N VAL A 190 -14.04 -20.64 4.34
CA VAL A 190 -13.53 -19.58 3.44
C VAL A 190 -12.12 -19.17 3.83
N THR A 191 -11.86 -19.04 5.13
CA THR A 191 -10.54 -18.65 5.66
C THR A 191 -9.45 -19.63 5.24
N ALA A 192 -9.75 -20.94 5.20
CA ALA A 192 -8.80 -21.97 4.77
C ALA A 192 -8.42 -21.87 3.28
N LYS A 193 -9.30 -21.32 2.43
CA LYS A 193 -9.11 -21.25 0.97
C LYS A 193 -8.47 -19.95 0.49
N VAL A 194 -8.48 -18.90 1.31
CA VAL A 194 -8.11 -17.54 0.88
C VAL A 194 -6.66 -17.43 0.39
N SER A 195 -5.71 -18.14 1.00
CA SER A 195 -4.30 -18.05 0.61
C SER A 195 -4.07 -18.68 -0.78
N ALA A 196 -4.73 -19.81 -1.07
CA ALA A 196 -4.70 -20.44 -2.39
C ALA A 196 -5.29 -19.54 -3.48
N ILE A 197 -6.45 -18.92 -3.20
CA ILE A 197 -7.07 -17.95 -4.12
C ILE A 197 -6.17 -16.74 -4.35
N ALA A 198 -5.59 -16.19 -3.28
CA ALA A 198 -4.69 -15.04 -3.35
C ALA A 198 -3.35 -15.36 -4.04
N ALA A 199 -3.03 -16.63 -4.27
CA ALA A 199 -1.86 -17.08 -5.04
C ALA A 199 -2.14 -17.21 -6.55
N VAL A 200 -3.40 -17.16 -7.00
CA VAL A 200 -3.76 -17.24 -8.42
C VAL A 200 -3.44 -15.91 -9.12
N PRO A 201 -2.58 -15.87 -10.15
CA PRO A 201 -2.11 -14.62 -10.76
C PRO A 201 -3.24 -13.74 -11.30
N VAL A 202 -4.20 -14.32 -12.02
CA VAL A 202 -5.30 -13.58 -12.64
C VAL A 202 -6.22 -12.96 -11.60
N VAL A 203 -6.47 -13.67 -10.50
CA VAL A 203 -7.26 -13.13 -9.36
C VAL A 203 -6.56 -11.92 -8.77
N ARG A 204 -5.24 -12.00 -8.56
CA ARG A 204 -4.47 -10.86 -8.04
C ARG A 204 -4.53 -9.68 -9.00
N GLN A 205 -4.28 -9.90 -10.29
CA GLN A 205 -4.27 -8.83 -11.29
C GLN A 205 -5.59 -8.06 -11.28
N GLU A 206 -6.73 -8.76 -11.27
CA GLU A 206 -8.04 -8.12 -11.27
C GLU A 206 -8.36 -7.42 -9.94
N LEU A 207 -8.09 -8.07 -8.80
CA LEU A 207 -8.36 -7.44 -7.50
C LEU A 207 -7.45 -6.24 -7.21
N VAL A 208 -6.18 -6.28 -7.61
CA VAL A 208 -5.25 -5.14 -7.48
C VAL A 208 -5.74 -3.96 -8.31
N LYS A 209 -6.20 -4.20 -9.54
CA LYS A 209 -6.79 -3.16 -10.40
C LYS A 209 -8.00 -2.51 -9.74
N GLN A 210 -8.90 -3.30 -9.15
CA GLN A 210 -10.06 -2.77 -8.41
C GLN A 210 -9.66 -1.97 -7.16
N GLN A 211 -8.67 -2.47 -6.40
CA GLN A 211 -8.13 -1.77 -5.23
C GLN A 211 -7.52 -0.42 -5.63
N GLN A 212 -6.70 -0.39 -6.68
CA GLN A 212 -6.10 0.84 -7.20
C GLN A 212 -7.14 1.84 -7.68
N LEU A 213 -8.22 1.38 -8.31
CA LEU A 213 -9.34 2.23 -8.71
C LEU A 213 -9.99 2.91 -7.49
N TRP A 214 -10.18 2.18 -6.38
CA TRP A 214 -10.70 2.75 -5.14
C TRP A 214 -9.74 3.75 -4.49
N GLY A 215 -8.43 3.50 -4.59
CA GLY A 215 -7.39 4.43 -4.13
C GLY A 215 -7.05 5.56 -5.09
N ALA A 216 -7.68 5.66 -6.26
CA ALA A 216 -7.32 6.67 -7.26
C ALA A 216 -7.47 8.12 -6.74
N LYS A 217 -8.51 8.39 -5.94
CA LYS A 217 -8.70 9.70 -5.27
C LYS A 217 -7.92 9.82 -3.96
N GLY A 218 -7.34 8.71 -3.50
CA GLY A 218 -6.71 8.54 -2.21
C GLY A 218 -7.63 8.85 -1.04
N GLY A 219 -7.06 9.21 0.10
CA GLY A 219 -7.81 9.49 1.32
C GLY A 219 -8.27 8.20 2.01
N ILE A 220 -7.44 7.18 1.94
CA ILE A 220 -7.76 5.83 2.39
C ILE A 220 -6.65 5.27 3.30
N VAL A 221 -7.04 4.40 4.23
CA VAL A 221 -6.14 3.53 4.98
C VAL A 221 -6.45 2.10 4.56
N VAL A 222 -5.45 1.44 3.98
CA VAL A 222 -5.61 0.15 3.32
C VAL A 222 -4.79 -0.88 4.05
N GLU A 223 -5.39 -2.01 4.40
CA GLU A 223 -4.66 -3.14 4.97
C GLU A 223 -4.51 -4.30 3.99
N GLY A 224 -3.40 -5.02 4.13
CA GLY A 224 -3.15 -6.22 3.33
C GLY A 224 -1.83 -6.90 3.65
N ARG A 225 -1.19 -7.43 2.61
CA ARG A 225 0.11 -8.12 2.68
C ARG A 225 1.18 -7.54 1.77
N ASP A 226 0.76 -6.89 0.69
CA ASP A 226 1.59 -6.31 -0.36
C ASP A 226 1.06 -4.95 -0.80
N ILE A 227 0.40 -4.22 0.11
CA ILE A 227 -0.19 -2.91 -0.19
C ILE A 227 0.92 -1.92 -0.55
N GLY A 228 1.92 -1.75 0.31
CA GLY A 228 3.01 -0.80 0.11
C GLY A 228 4.07 -1.24 -0.90
N THR A 229 4.05 -2.50 -1.34
CA THR A 229 5.00 -3.04 -2.33
C THR A 229 4.40 -3.14 -3.73
N ASN A 230 3.11 -3.49 -3.86
CA ASN A 230 2.52 -3.85 -5.15
C ASN A 230 1.22 -3.10 -5.45
N VAL A 231 0.33 -2.89 -4.46
CA VAL A 231 -0.97 -2.24 -4.71
C VAL A 231 -0.82 -0.72 -4.83
N PHE A 232 -0.20 -0.11 -3.82
CA PHE A 232 0.11 1.31 -3.70
C PHE A 232 1.60 1.49 -3.33
N PRO A 233 2.53 1.17 -4.26
CA PRO A 233 3.96 1.40 -4.06
C PRO A 233 4.30 2.89 -3.90
N ASP A 234 3.37 3.77 -4.22
CA ASP A 234 3.45 5.22 -4.11
C ASP A 234 2.62 5.80 -2.94
N ALA A 235 2.19 4.96 -1.98
CA ALA A 235 1.52 5.41 -0.76
C ALA A 235 2.44 6.33 0.07
N GLU A 236 1.88 7.43 0.60
CA GLU A 236 2.62 8.46 1.33
C GLU A 236 3.13 7.98 2.70
N LEU A 237 2.41 7.04 3.32
CA LEU A 237 2.84 6.34 4.53
C LEU A 237 2.65 4.84 4.35
N LYS A 238 3.72 4.07 4.58
CA LYS A 238 3.71 2.61 4.59
C LYS A 238 4.14 2.12 5.96
N ILE A 239 3.31 1.29 6.56
CA ILE A 239 3.52 0.67 7.86
C ILE A 239 3.57 -0.84 7.64
N PHE A 240 4.52 -1.50 8.27
CA PHE A 240 4.57 -2.95 8.37
C PHE A 240 4.39 -3.36 9.83
N LEU A 241 3.19 -3.82 10.18
CA LEU A 241 2.89 -4.29 11.52
C LEU A 241 3.39 -5.72 11.68
N THR A 242 4.15 -5.98 12.74
CA THR A 242 4.61 -7.32 13.08
C THR A 242 4.28 -7.67 14.53
N ALA A 243 4.34 -8.97 14.83
CA ALA A 243 4.32 -9.50 16.18
C ALA A 243 4.88 -10.92 16.19
N SER A 244 5.35 -11.38 17.35
CA SER A 244 5.77 -12.77 17.53
C SER A 244 4.65 -13.75 17.16
N VAL A 245 5.03 -14.95 16.69
CA VAL A 245 4.07 -16.02 16.39
C VAL A 245 3.22 -16.35 17.62
N ALA A 246 3.85 -16.40 18.80
CA ALA A 246 3.19 -16.72 20.06
C ALA A 246 2.11 -15.68 20.42
N GLU A 247 2.41 -14.38 20.31
CA GLU A 247 1.42 -13.34 20.59
C GLU A 247 0.28 -13.34 19.56
N ARG A 248 0.58 -13.60 18.29
CA ARG A 248 -0.46 -13.71 17.24
C ARG A 248 -1.36 -14.93 17.46
N ALA A 249 -0.80 -16.07 17.90
CA ALA A 249 -1.56 -17.26 18.27
C ALA A 249 -2.43 -16.99 19.50
N ARG A 250 -1.90 -16.30 20.52
CA ARG A 250 -2.63 -15.89 21.72
C ARG A 250 -3.83 -15.00 21.39
N ARG A 251 -3.65 -13.98 20.55
CA ARG A 251 -4.73 -13.09 20.07
C ARG A 251 -5.79 -13.89 19.31
N ARG A 252 -5.36 -14.79 18.41
CA ARG A 252 -6.28 -15.63 17.64
C ARG A 252 -7.11 -16.57 18.51
N LEU A 253 -6.50 -17.13 19.56
CA LEU A 253 -7.21 -17.95 20.54
C LEU A 253 -8.28 -17.15 21.29
N GLN A 254 -8.00 -15.88 21.63
CA GLN A 254 -8.99 -14.99 22.23
C GLN A 254 -10.15 -14.69 21.29
N ASP A 255 -9.88 -14.43 20.01
CA ASP A 255 -10.91 -14.24 18.98
C ASP A 255 -11.84 -15.46 18.88
N PHE A 256 -11.27 -16.67 18.87
CA PHE A 256 -12.05 -17.92 18.82
C PHE A 256 -12.95 -18.08 20.05
N LYS A 257 -12.43 -17.79 21.25
CA LYS A 257 -13.22 -17.78 22.49
C LYS A 257 -14.37 -16.79 22.43
N ALA A 258 -14.11 -15.58 21.96
CA ALA A 258 -15.14 -14.54 21.82
C ALA A 258 -16.23 -14.93 20.80
N GLN A 259 -15.86 -15.66 19.74
CA GLN A 259 -16.76 -16.13 18.69
C GLN A 259 -17.43 -17.48 18.99
N LYS A 260 -17.15 -18.09 20.16
CA LYS A 260 -17.62 -19.43 20.54
C LYS A 260 -17.29 -20.51 19.50
N LEU A 261 -16.13 -20.37 18.84
CA LEU A 261 -15.60 -21.36 17.90
C LEU A 261 -14.91 -22.50 18.67
N PRO A 262 -14.76 -23.70 18.05
CA PRO A 262 -14.05 -24.82 18.65
C PRO A 262 -12.64 -24.42 19.13
N SER A 263 -12.24 -24.89 20.31
CA SER A 263 -10.94 -24.58 20.87
C SER A 263 -9.84 -25.38 20.17
N MET A 264 -8.92 -24.69 19.49
CA MET A 264 -7.63 -25.24 19.11
C MET A 264 -6.62 -25.03 20.24
N SER A 265 -5.59 -25.89 20.32
CA SER A 265 -4.48 -25.65 21.24
C SER A 265 -3.65 -24.46 20.77
N LEU A 266 -2.90 -23.83 21.68
CA LEU A 266 -2.02 -22.71 21.33
C LEU A 266 -0.96 -23.15 20.32
N GLU A 267 -0.39 -24.35 20.52
CA GLU A 267 0.64 -24.93 19.67
C GLU A 267 0.11 -25.18 18.24
N GLN A 268 -1.12 -25.65 18.11
CA GLN A 268 -1.76 -25.83 16.80
C GLN A 268 -1.92 -24.49 16.07
N LEU A 269 -2.36 -23.45 16.79
CA LEU A 269 -2.50 -22.11 16.22
C LEU A 269 -1.14 -21.52 15.80
N GLU A 270 -0.09 -21.74 16.59
CA GLU A 270 1.26 -21.31 16.23
C GLU A 270 1.74 -21.99 14.95
N GLN A 271 1.53 -23.31 14.81
CA GLN A 271 1.88 -24.05 13.60
C GLN A 271 1.09 -23.56 12.37
N GLU A 272 -0.22 -23.36 12.50
CA GLU A 272 -1.04 -22.83 11.41
C GLU A 272 -0.60 -21.42 10.99
N ILE A 273 -0.26 -20.58 11.96
CA ILE A 273 0.23 -19.23 11.70
C ILE A 273 1.59 -19.26 11.00
N GLN A 274 2.52 -20.09 11.45
CA GLN A 274 3.84 -20.25 10.82
C GLN A 274 3.71 -20.77 9.38
N GLN A 275 2.89 -21.80 9.16
CA GLN A 275 2.66 -22.35 7.83
C GLN A 275 2.04 -21.30 6.90
N ARG A 276 1.12 -20.50 7.42
CA ARG A 276 0.50 -19.41 6.67
C ARG A 276 1.49 -18.31 6.34
N ASP A 277 2.32 -17.89 7.29
CA ASP A 277 3.33 -16.86 7.04
C ASP A 277 4.38 -17.34 6.03
N PHE A 278 4.82 -18.60 6.13
CA PHE A 278 5.69 -19.23 5.14
C PHE A 278 5.04 -19.20 3.75
N THR A 279 3.79 -19.66 3.64
CA THR A 279 3.06 -19.64 2.37
C THR A 279 2.94 -18.20 1.84
N ASP A 280 2.56 -17.25 2.70
CA ASP A 280 2.31 -15.89 2.26
C ASP A 280 3.59 -15.16 1.82
N SER A 281 4.75 -15.46 2.44
CA SER A 281 6.07 -14.87 2.16
C SER A 281 6.85 -15.55 1.03
N THR A 282 6.61 -16.84 0.77
CA THR A 282 7.31 -17.60 -0.30
C THR A 282 6.53 -17.66 -1.62
N ARG A 283 5.38 -17.00 -1.70
CA ARG A 283 4.62 -16.89 -2.96
C ARG A 283 5.45 -16.20 -4.04
N ALA A 284 5.41 -16.77 -5.24
CA ALA A 284 6.10 -16.25 -6.41
C ALA A 284 5.61 -14.85 -6.84
N ILE A 285 4.36 -14.51 -6.54
CA ILE A 285 3.74 -13.23 -6.89
C ILE A 285 3.29 -12.55 -5.60
N SER A 286 3.68 -11.28 -5.44
CA SER A 286 3.32 -10.45 -4.28
C SER A 286 3.56 -11.16 -2.94
N PRO A 287 4.80 -11.60 -2.66
CA PRO A 287 5.13 -12.17 -1.36
C PRO A 287 4.84 -11.15 -0.25
N LEU A 288 4.46 -11.65 0.93
CA LEU A 288 4.42 -10.82 2.14
C LEU A 288 5.84 -10.33 2.44
N GLN A 289 6.09 -9.06 2.16
CA GLN A 289 7.39 -8.43 2.35
C GLN A 289 7.19 -6.98 2.79
N LYS A 290 8.07 -6.51 3.67
CA LYS A 290 8.15 -5.09 4.04
C LYS A 290 8.70 -4.29 2.85
N ALA A 291 7.99 -3.25 2.42
CA ALA A 291 8.51 -2.29 1.44
C ALA A 291 9.76 -1.59 1.99
N ALA A 292 10.70 -1.22 1.11
CA ALA A 292 11.99 -0.64 1.52
C ALA A 292 11.84 0.65 2.35
N ASP A 293 10.79 1.41 2.09
CA ASP A 293 10.45 2.67 2.74
C ASP A 293 9.35 2.54 3.82
N ALA A 294 8.91 1.31 4.13
CA ALA A 294 7.93 1.07 5.17
C ALA A 294 8.54 1.10 6.57
N ILE A 295 7.80 1.70 7.50
CA ILE A 295 8.15 1.75 8.91
C ILE A 295 7.63 0.48 9.57
N GLU A 296 8.52 -0.30 10.17
CA GLU A 296 8.15 -1.50 10.92
C GLU A 296 7.72 -1.15 12.33
N ILE A 297 6.61 -1.72 12.80
CA ILE A 297 6.12 -1.56 14.18
C ILE A 297 5.86 -2.94 14.76
N GLU A 298 6.63 -3.30 15.79
CA GLU A 298 6.41 -4.50 16.59
C GLU A 298 5.31 -4.26 17.62
N THR A 299 4.30 -5.12 17.64
CA THR A 299 3.08 -4.90 18.43
C THR A 299 2.98 -5.79 19.68
N ASP A 300 3.99 -6.59 20.02
CA ASP A 300 3.94 -7.54 21.14
C ASP A 300 3.66 -6.87 22.49
N SER A 301 4.27 -5.70 22.73
CA SER A 301 4.16 -4.95 24.00
C SER A 301 3.30 -3.69 23.89
N LEU A 302 2.62 -3.48 22.76
CA LEU A 302 1.82 -2.30 22.50
C LEU A 302 0.34 -2.66 22.47
N ASN A 303 -0.47 -1.83 23.10
CA ASN A 303 -1.91 -1.90 22.96
C ASN A 303 -2.37 -1.20 21.66
N ILE A 304 -3.62 -1.43 21.28
CA ILE A 304 -4.18 -0.94 20.01
C ILE A 304 -4.16 0.60 19.94
N ALA A 305 -4.40 1.29 21.06
CA ALA A 305 -4.41 2.75 21.12
C ALA A 305 -2.99 3.32 20.91
N GLU A 306 -1.98 2.73 21.54
CA GLU A 306 -0.56 3.12 21.37
C GLU A 306 -0.10 2.96 19.92
N VAL A 307 -0.41 1.80 19.29
CA VAL A 307 -0.07 1.57 17.87
C VAL A 307 -0.80 2.57 16.97
N THR A 308 -2.06 2.87 17.27
CA THR A 308 -2.85 3.84 16.51
C THR A 308 -2.24 5.25 16.61
N GLU A 309 -1.93 5.70 17.82
CA GLU A 309 -1.35 7.02 18.07
C GLU A 309 0.01 7.18 17.40
N LEU A 310 0.84 6.14 17.42
CA LEU A 310 2.12 6.12 16.70
C LEU A 310 1.92 6.31 15.20
N ILE A 311 1.00 5.57 14.57
CA ILE A 311 0.73 5.67 13.13
C ILE A 311 0.16 7.05 12.78
N VAL A 312 -0.76 7.58 13.60
CA VAL A 312 -1.32 8.93 13.41
C VAL A 312 -0.24 10.00 13.51
N SER A 313 0.67 9.89 14.47
CA SER A 313 1.81 10.80 14.62
C SER A 313 2.73 10.76 13.41
N LEU A 314 3.06 9.55 12.93
CA LEU A 314 3.86 9.34 11.72
C LEU A 314 3.18 9.92 10.46
N TYR A 315 1.86 9.78 10.35
CA TYR A 315 1.07 10.38 9.28
C TYR A 315 1.20 11.90 9.28
N HIS A 316 1.04 12.54 10.44
CA HIS A 316 1.18 13.98 10.54
C HIS A 316 2.60 14.45 10.24
N GLN A 317 3.61 13.75 10.76
CA GLN A 317 5.01 14.06 10.47
C GLN A 317 5.30 13.94 8.96
N ARG A 318 4.92 12.85 8.30
CA ARG A 318 5.21 12.66 6.88
C ARG A 318 4.54 13.71 5.97
N LEU A 319 3.35 14.17 6.33
CA LEU A 319 2.53 15.01 5.47
C LEU A 319 2.59 16.51 5.78
N TYR A 320 2.92 16.89 7.02
CA TYR A 320 2.94 18.29 7.46
C TYR A 320 4.33 18.82 7.82
N THR A 321 5.41 18.03 7.71
CA THR A 321 6.81 18.52 7.91
C THR A 321 7.33 19.28 6.69
N SER A 322 6.55 20.23 6.17
CA SER A 322 6.96 21.11 5.05
C SER A 322 6.81 22.59 5.40
N VAL A 323 6.77 22.96 6.68
CA VAL A 323 6.63 24.36 7.11
C VAL A 323 7.90 24.93 7.76
N GLU A 324 8.90 24.13 8.15
CA GLU A 324 10.11 24.67 8.78
C GLU A 324 11.38 23.97 8.26
N VAL A 325 12.04 24.59 7.27
CA VAL A 325 13.52 24.73 7.16
C VAL A 325 13.80 26.06 6.46
#